data_AF-A0A1V6FZW2-F1
#
_entry.id   AF-A0A1V6FZW2-F1
#
_cell.length_a   1.000
_cell.length_b   1.000
_cell.length_c   1.000
_cell.angle_alpha   90.00
_cell.angle_beta   90.00
_cell.angle_gamma   90.00
#
_symmetry.space_group_name_H-M   'P 1'
#
loop_
_entity.id
_entity.type
_entity.pdbx_description
1 polymer ?
#
loop_
_entity_poly.entity_id
_entity_poly.type
_entity_poly.pdbx_seq_one_letter_code
_entity_poly.pdbx_strand_id
1 'polypeptide(L)'
;MEYVGSRYGREGLREVFRNTAQKVYRSINEKLKAGDWSELLEHWNYFMAREGADFSIVVTETEAVLTVRRCPAVAHLRDLGMAPSAFFCDQTVLLNEAWCEGTPFEAVTEITGEGRCVQKIRKRSTLNIQRSTLKDVEHDSE
;
A
#
# COMPACT_ATOMS: atom_id res chain seq x y z
N MET A 1 -10.27 11.48 3.45
CA MET A 1 -10.43 10.84 2.14
C MET A 1 -11.52 11.52 1.33
N GLU A 2 -12.76 11.57 1.82
CA GLU A 2 -13.91 12.16 1.10
C GLU A 2 -13.65 13.55 0.48
N TYR A 3 -13.15 14.51 1.27
CA TYR A 3 -12.90 15.87 0.78
C TYR A 3 -11.91 15.92 -0.39
N VAL A 4 -10.81 15.15 -0.32
CA VAL A 4 -9.78 15.15 -1.36
C VAL A 4 -10.26 14.34 -2.57
N GLY A 5 -10.83 13.17 -2.34
CA GLY A 5 -11.32 12.28 -3.41
C GLY A 5 -12.44 12.91 -4.23
N SER A 6 -13.40 13.59 -3.60
CA SER A 6 -14.50 14.25 -4.33
C SER A 6 -14.06 15.48 -5.13
N ARG A 7 -12.98 16.16 -4.74
CA ARG A 7 -12.49 17.39 -5.40
C ARG A 7 -11.38 17.17 -6.42
N TYR A 8 -10.48 16.24 -6.12
CA TYR A 8 -9.25 16.03 -6.89
C TYR A 8 -9.13 14.59 -7.41
N GLY A 9 -10.15 13.76 -7.17
CA GLY A 9 -10.17 12.37 -7.60
C GLY A 9 -9.10 11.51 -6.95
N ARG A 10 -8.90 10.34 -7.53
CA ARG A 10 -7.90 9.37 -7.09
C ARG A 10 -6.46 9.89 -7.30
N GLU A 11 -6.24 10.79 -8.27
CA GLU A 11 -4.92 11.38 -8.51
C GLU A 11 -4.49 12.30 -7.36
N GLY A 12 -5.38 13.18 -6.90
CA GLY A 12 -5.08 14.02 -5.74
C GLY A 12 -4.80 13.20 -4.48
N LEU A 13 -5.53 12.10 -4.27
CA LEU A 13 -5.24 11.16 -3.19
C LEU A 13 -3.86 10.50 -3.38
N ARG A 14 -3.50 10.11 -4.60
CA ARG A 14 -2.20 9.50 -4.90
C ARG A 14 -1.06 10.41 -4.53
N GLU A 15 -1.13 11.70 -4.87
CA GLU A 15 -0.08 12.66 -4.52
C GLU A 15 0.08 12.81 -2.99
N VAL A 16 -1.04 12.88 -2.27
CA VAL A 16 -1.04 12.93 -0.79
C VAL A 16 -0.34 11.69 -0.23
N PHE A 17 -0.77 10.49 -0.63
CA PHE A 17 -0.21 9.26 -0.09
C PHE A 17 1.21 8.97 -0.53
N ARG A 18 1.62 9.40 -1.73
CA ARG A 18 3.01 9.41 -2.16
C ARG A 18 3.89 10.19 -1.20
N ASN A 19 3.49 11.43 -0.89
CA ASN A 19 4.21 12.26 0.07
C ASN A 19 4.20 11.64 1.48
N THR A 20 3.08 11.08 1.93
CA THR A 20 3.01 10.39 3.22
C THR A 20 3.97 9.21 3.29
N ALA A 21 3.96 8.32 2.29
CA ALA A 21 4.84 7.16 2.24
C ALA A 21 6.32 7.55 2.21
N GLN A 22 6.69 8.55 1.39
CA GLN A 22 8.08 8.88 1.12
C GLN A 22 8.69 9.87 2.12
N LYS A 23 7.87 10.74 2.74
CA LYS A 23 8.35 11.80 3.65
C LYS A 23 8.03 11.53 5.12
N VAL A 24 6.84 11.02 5.42
CA VAL A 24 6.40 10.74 6.81
C VAL A 24 6.88 9.35 7.23
N TYR A 25 6.60 8.33 6.43
CA TYR A 25 7.08 6.96 6.63
C TYR A 25 8.42 6.70 5.93
N ARG A 26 9.31 7.69 5.97
CA ARG A 26 10.59 7.68 5.26
C ARG A 26 11.41 6.42 5.55
N SER A 27 11.52 6.02 6.82
CA SER A 27 12.32 4.85 7.22
C SER A 27 11.83 3.55 6.56
N ILE A 28 10.50 3.33 6.54
CA ILE A 28 9.89 2.21 5.80
C ILE A 28 10.27 2.27 4.32
N ASN A 29 10.13 3.43 3.67
CA ASN A 29 10.47 3.56 2.24
C ASN A 29 11.97 3.31 1.96
N GLU A 30 12.87 3.82 2.83
CA GLU A 30 14.32 3.63 2.69
C GLU A 30 14.73 2.17 2.84
N LYS A 31 14.15 1.44 3.80
CA LYS A 31 14.38 -0.01 3.92
C LYS A 31 13.82 -0.77 2.72
N LEU A 32 12.63 -0.43 2.24
CA LEU A 32 12.07 -1.06 1.06
C LEU A 32 12.97 -0.86 -0.17
N LYS A 33 13.55 0.34 -0.36
CA LYS A 33 14.56 0.59 -1.40
C LYS A 33 15.80 -0.30 -1.26
N ALA A 34 16.23 -0.57 -0.02
CA ALA A 34 17.33 -1.48 0.27
C ALA A 34 16.95 -2.98 0.15
N GLY A 35 15.71 -3.30 -0.24
CA GLY A 35 15.25 -4.69 -0.35
C GLY A 35 14.84 -5.33 0.98
N ASP A 36 14.57 -4.51 2.00
CA ASP A 36 14.15 -4.94 3.32
C ASP A 36 12.72 -4.47 3.63
N TRP A 37 11.78 -5.41 3.77
CA TRP A 37 10.39 -5.11 4.15
C TRP A 37 10.13 -5.23 5.66
N SER A 38 11.14 -5.51 6.49
CA SER A 38 10.97 -5.83 7.91
C SER A 38 10.15 -4.78 8.66
N GLU A 39 10.48 -3.51 8.46
CA GLU A 39 9.80 -2.39 9.14
C GLU A 39 8.37 -2.18 8.65
N LEU A 40 8.08 -2.50 7.38
CA LEU A 40 6.70 -2.50 6.89
C LEU A 40 5.87 -3.58 7.60
N LEU A 41 6.45 -4.77 7.79
CA LEU A 41 5.77 -5.87 8.50
C LEU A 41 5.56 -5.54 9.99
N GLU A 42 6.55 -4.93 10.64
CA GLU A 42 6.41 -4.43 12.00
C GLU A 42 5.32 -3.36 12.10
N HIS A 43 5.30 -2.41 11.16
CA HIS A 43 4.26 -1.38 11.08
C HIS A 43 2.87 -2.00 10.95
N TRP A 44 2.67 -2.92 10.01
CA TRP A 44 1.40 -3.62 9.83
C TRP A 44 0.99 -4.36 11.10
N ASN A 45 1.88 -5.17 11.67
CA ASN A 45 1.57 -5.96 12.85
C ASN A 45 1.20 -5.07 14.05
N TYR A 46 2.00 -4.02 14.30
CA TYR A 46 1.79 -3.11 15.42
C TYR A 46 0.43 -2.41 15.34
N PHE A 47 0.12 -1.75 14.21
CA PHE A 47 -1.13 -1.00 14.10
C PHE A 47 -2.35 -1.92 14.01
N MET A 48 -2.28 -3.03 13.29
CA MET A 48 -3.42 -3.95 13.21
C MET A 48 -3.74 -4.58 14.58
N ALA A 49 -2.72 -4.96 15.35
CA ALA A 49 -2.92 -5.47 16.70
C ALA A 49 -3.44 -4.39 17.66
N ARG A 50 -2.82 -3.19 17.65
CA ARG A 50 -3.18 -2.08 18.53
C ARG A 50 -4.63 -1.62 18.33
N GLU A 51 -5.08 -1.56 17.07
CA GLU A 51 -6.42 -1.12 16.72
C GLU A 51 -7.46 -2.25 16.81
N GLY A 52 -7.08 -3.46 17.22
CA GLY A 52 -8.00 -4.59 17.41
C GLY A 52 -8.60 -5.11 16.10
N ALA A 53 -7.81 -5.11 15.02
CA ALA A 53 -8.23 -5.72 13.75
C ALA A 53 -8.32 -7.25 13.86
N ASP A 54 -9.23 -7.85 13.09
CA ASP A 54 -9.17 -9.29 12.81
C ASP A 54 -8.30 -9.48 11.55
N PHE A 55 -7.06 -9.94 11.71
CA PHE A 55 -6.09 -10.04 10.61
C PHE A 55 -5.16 -11.26 10.70
N SER A 56 -4.38 -11.51 9.66
CA SER A 56 -3.19 -12.38 9.70
C SER A 56 -2.13 -11.85 8.75
N ILE A 57 -0.86 -12.11 9.08
CA ILE A 57 0.28 -11.86 8.20
C ILE A 57 0.95 -13.20 7.91
N VAL A 58 1.14 -13.49 6.63
CA VAL A 58 1.91 -14.65 6.15
C VAL A 58 3.08 -14.13 5.34
N VAL A 59 4.29 -14.60 5.64
CA VAL A 59 5.52 -14.18 4.96
C VAL A 59 6.20 -15.40 4.37
N THR A 60 6.63 -15.26 3.12
CA THR A 60 7.46 -16.21 2.38
C THR A 60 8.75 -15.51 1.98
N GLU A 61 9.64 -16.20 1.26
CA GLU A 61 10.88 -15.60 0.77
C GLU A 61 10.66 -14.46 -0.24
N THR A 62 9.53 -14.47 -0.96
CA THR A 62 9.25 -13.57 -2.09
C THR A 62 8.01 -12.72 -1.93
N GLU A 63 7.15 -13.02 -0.94
CA GLU A 63 5.89 -12.32 -0.72
C GLU A 63 5.54 -12.22 0.77
N ALA A 64 4.99 -11.08 1.17
CA ALA A 64 4.27 -10.88 2.41
C ALA A 64 2.79 -10.57 2.12
N VAL A 65 1.88 -11.26 2.81
CA VAL A 65 0.43 -11.15 2.63
C VAL A 65 -0.22 -10.80 3.96
N LEU A 66 -0.82 -9.62 4.02
CA LEU A 66 -1.71 -9.19 5.11
C LEU A 66 -3.16 -9.42 4.69
N THR A 67 -3.87 -10.28 5.41
CA THR A 67 -5.32 -10.51 5.23
C THR A 67 -6.05 -9.83 6.38
N VAL A 68 -6.94 -8.88 6.07
CA VAL A 68 -7.81 -8.19 7.03
C VAL A 68 -9.23 -8.69 6.85
N ARG A 69 -9.77 -9.35 7.87
CA ARG A 69 -11.15 -9.89 7.90
C ARG A 69 -12.14 -8.93 8.57
N ARG A 70 -11.64 -8.06 9.44
CA ARG A 70 -12.38 -6.94 10.03
C ARG A 70 -11.47 -5.72 10.22
N CYS A 71 -11.67 -4.70 9.40
CA CYS A 71 -11.02 -3.40 9.54
C CYS A 71 -11.66 -2.60 10.69
N PRO A 72 -10.87 -2.18 11.71
CA PRO A 72 -11.41 -1.48 12.88
C PRO A 72 -11.98 -0.10 12.52
N ALA A 73 -11.37 0.60 11.56
CA ALA A 73 -11.84 1.92 11.15
C ALA A 73 -13.21 1.86 10.43
N VAL A 74 -13.42 0.86 9.57
CA VAL A 74 -14.73 0.65 8.92
C VAL A 74 -15.77 0.22 9.96
N ALA A 75 -15.42 -0.69 10.85
CA ALA A 75 -16.32 -1.12 11.91
C ALA A 75 -16.74 0.06 12.82
N HIS A 76 -15.78 0.91 13.20
CA HIS A 76 -16.05 2.09 14.02
C HIS A 76 -17.02 3.07 13.32
N LEU A 77 -16.86 3.31 12.01
CA LEU A 77 -17.82 4.12 11.25
C LEU A 77 -19.22 3.52 11.28
N ARG A 78 -19.34 2.20 11.17
CA ARG A 78 -20.63 1.50 11.23
C ARG A 78 -21.27 1.57 12.61
N ASP A 79 -20.47 1.44 13.67
CA ASP A 79 -20.94 1.60 15.05
C ASP A 79 -21.50 3.01 15.31
N LEU A 80 -20.98 4.01 14.60
CA LEU A 80 -21.48 5.40 14.61
C LEU A 80 -22.69 5.64 13.67
N GLY A 81 -23.20 4.61 12.99
CA GLY A 81 -24.28 4.75 12.01
C GLY A 81 -23.87 5.43 10.70
N MET A 82 -22.57 5.54 10.43
CA MET A 82 -22.02 6.16 9.23
C MET A 82 -21.62 5.12 8.18
N ALA A 83 -21.53 5.55 6.92
CA ALA A 83 -20.94 4.76 5.84
C ALA A 83 -19.54 5.24 5.50
N PRO A 84 -18.58 4.32 5.23
CA PRO A 84 -17.30 4.71 4.70
C PRO A 84 -17.48 5.36 3.33
N SER A 85 -16.67 6.38 3.05
CA SER A 85 -16.53 6.99 1.72
C SER A 85 -16.15 5.93 0.69
N ALA A 86 -16.55 6.12 -0.58
CA ALA A 86 -16.08 5.29 -1.69
C ALA A 86 -14.54 5.31 -1.84
N PHE A 87 -13.89 6.39 -1.38
CA PHE A 87 -12.43 6.54 -1.37
C PHE A 87 -11.77 6.04 -0.08
N PHE A 88 -12.51 5.44 0.85
CA PHE A 88 -11.99 5.13 2.18
C PHE A 88 -10.84 4.13 2.12
N CYS A 89 -11.03 3.04 1.37
CA CYS A 89 -10.00 2.02 1.19
C CYS A 89 -8.85 2.46 0.27
N ASP A 90 -9.02 3.54 -0.50
CA ASP A 90 -7.96 4.05 -1.39
C ASP A 90 -6.74 4.50 -0.61
N GLN A 91 -6.92 4.92 0.64
CA GLN A 91 -5.79 5.16 1.54
C GLN A 91 -4.85 3.96 1.62
N THR A 92 -5.40 2.76 1.82
CA THR A 92 -4.58 1.54 1.97
C THR A 92 -3.92 1.19 0.64
N VAL A 93 -4.68 1.24 -0.45
CA VAL A 93 -4.18 0.89 -1.79
C VAL A 93 -3.05 1.83 -2.20
N LEU A 94 -3.29 3.14 -2.14
CA LEU A 94 -2.36 4.16 -2.62
C LEU A 94 -1.12 4.28 -1.73
N LEU A 95 -1.26 4.08 -0.41
CA LEU A 95 -0.11 4.09 0.50
C LEU A 95 0.82 2.89 0.24
N ASN A 96 0.26 1.69 0.05
CA ASN A 96 1.04 0.50 -0.28
C ASN A 96 1.75 0.63 -1.64
N GLU A 97 1.04 1.14 -2.66
CA GLU A 97 1.65 1.44 -3.96
C GLU A 97 2.80 2.45 -3.82
N ALA A 98 2.59 3.53 -3.06
CA ALA A 98 3.56 4.59 -2.86
C ALA A 98 4.81 4.15 -2.07
N TRP A 99 4.65 3.28 -1.07
CA TRP A 99 5.78 2.69 -0.34
C TRP A 99 6.69 1.88 -1.26
N CYS A 100 6.10 1.13 -2.20
CA CYS A 100 6.81 0.28 -3.14
C CYS A 100 7.36 1.00 -4.39
N GLU A 101 7.02 2.28 -4.58
CA GLU A 101 7.49 3.06 -5.74
C GLU A 101 9.02 3.20 -5.73
N GLY A 102 9.67 2.85 -6.85
CA GLY A 102 11.13 2.89 -6.98
C GLY A 102 11.87 1.88 -6.11
N THR A 103 11.19 0.84 -5.63
CA THR A 103 11.76 -0.23 -4.82
C THR A 103 11.78 -1.56 -5.58
N PRO A 104 12.57 -2.56 -5.16
CA PRO A 104 12.49 -3.93 -5.67
C PRO A 104 11.17 -4.64 -5.34
N PHE A 105 10.24 -3.99 -4.65
CA PHE A 105 8.93 -4.54 -4.32
C PHE A 105 7.81 -3.91 -5.17
N GLU A 106 6.73 -4.65 -5.30
CA GLU A 106 5.45 -4.16 -5.81
C GLU A 106 4.32 -4.50 -4.84
N ALA A 107 3.30 -3.66 -4.83
CA ALA A 107 2.13 -3.82 -3.97
C ALA A 107 0.89 -4.16 -4.80
N VAL A 108 0.06 -5.07 -4.29
CA VAL A 108 -1.29 -5.34 -4.80
C VAL A 108 -2.24 -5.38 -3.60
N THR A 109 -3.27 -4.55 -3.62
CA THR A 109 -4.31 -4.57 -2.59
C THR A 109 -5.65 -4.91 -3.23
N GLU A 110 -6.27 -5.99 -2.77
CA GLU A 110 -7.59 -6.43 -3.19
C GLU A 110 -8.60 -6.14 -2.08
N ILE A 111 -9.69 -5.43 -2.41
CA ILE A 111 -10.80 -5.21 -1.49
C ILE A 111 -11.80 -6.35 -1.69
N THR A 112 -11.92 -7.24 -0.71
CA THR A 112 -12.71 -8.47 -0.81
C THR A 112 -14.11 -8.34 -0.19
N GLY A 113 -14.41 -7.17 0.37
CA GLY A 113 -15.70 -6.82 0.96
C GLY A 113 -15.58 -5.57 1.82
N GLU A 114 -16.70 -5.08 2.35
CA GLU A 114 -16.68 -3.94 3.27
C GLU A 114 -15.84 -4.28 4.52
N GLY A 115 -14.83 -3.45 4.79
CA GLY A 115 -13.90 -3.66 5.91
C GLY A 115 -13.01 -4.91 5.75
N ARG A 116 -12.88 -5.45 4.54
CA ARG A 116 -12.09 -6.65 4.23
C ARG A 116 -11.14 -6.41 3.06
N CYS A 117 -9.89 -6.80 3.22
CA CYS A 117 -8.91 -6.69 2.15
C CYS A 117 -7.78 -7.71 2.28
N VAL A 118 -7.10 -7.95 1.16
CA VAL A 118 -5.84 -8.69 1.09
C VAL A 118 -4.80 -7.76 0.50
N GLN A 119 -3.74 -7.49 1.26
CA GLN A 119 -2.63 -6.63 0.87
C GLN A 119 -1.40 -7.51 0.65
N LYS A 120 -0.81 -7.46 -0.53
CA LYS A 120 0.35 -8.25 -0.93
C LYS A 120 1.50 -7.32 -1.27
N ILE A 121 2.67 -7.59 -0.68
CA ILE A 121 3.95 -6.96 -1.04
C ILE A 121 4.84 -8.07 -1.53
N ARG A 122 5.26 -8.01 -2.78
CA ARG A 122 6.07 -9.06 -3.41
C ARG A 122 7.33 -8.49 -4.03
N LYS A 123 8.41 -9.27 -4.00
CA LYS A 123 9.63 -8.96 -4.75
C LYS A 123 9.28 -8.96 -6.23
N ARG A 124 9.69 -7.91 -6.96
CA ARG A 124 9.56 -7.85 -8.41
C ARG A 124 10.40 -8.98 -8.99
N SER A 125 9.82 -9.73 -9.93
CA SER A 125 10.58 -10.72 -10.69
C SER A 125 11.72 -10.03 -11.45
N THR A 126 12.92 -10.62 -11.40
CA THR A 126 14.12 -10.13 -12.11
C THR A 126 13.91 -10.02 -13.63
N LEU A 127 12.96 -10.79 -14.18
CA LEU A 127 12.56 -10.73 -15.60
C LEU A 127 11.92 -9.38 -15.99
N ASN A 128 11.30 -8.67 -15.04
CA ASN A 128 10.65 -7.38 -15.30
C ASN A 128 11.61 -6.19 -15.18
N ILE A 129 12.77 -6.36 -14.54
CA ILE A 129 13.74 -5.28 -14.35
C ILE A 129 14.45 -4.95 -15.67
N GLN A 130 14.78 -5.96 -16.48
CA GLN A 130 15.47 -5.75 -17.78
C GLN A 130 14.60 -5.04 -18.83
N ARG A 131 13.26 -5.13 -18.75
CA ARG A 131 12.35 -4.44 -19.69
C ARG A 131 12.23 -2.94 -19.45
N SER A 132 12.51 -2.48 -18.22
CA SER A 132 12.49 -1.06 -17.87
C SER A 132 13.75 -0.35 -18.37
N THR A 133 14.92 -0.98 -18.22
CA THR A 133 16.22 -0.40 -18.61
C THR A 133 16.44 -0.35 -20.11
N LEU A 134 15.75 -1.18 -20.90
CA LEU A 134 15.84 -1.16 -22.37
C LEU A 134 15.05 -0.02 -23.02
N LYS A 135 14.05 0.57 -22.33
CA LYS A 135 13.25 1.67 -22.89
C LYS A 135 13.90 3.05 -22.79
N ASP A 136 14.89 3.21 -21.90
CA ASP A 136 15.58 4.49 -21.70
C ASP A 136 16.80 4.68 -22.63
N VAL A 137 17.09 3.71 -23.51
CA VAL A 137 18.23 3.76 -24.46
C VAL A 137 17.79 4.04 -25.91
N GLU A 138 16.48 4.01 -26.22
CA GLU A 138 15.97 4.17 -27.60
C GLU A 138 15.59 5.61 -27.99
N HIS A 139 16.00 6.63 -27.23
CA HIS A 139 15.70 8.03 -27.58
C HIS A 139 16.92 8.95 -27.60
N ASP A 140 17.99 8.52 -28.29
CA ASP A 140 19.06 9.44 -28.71
C ASP A 140 19.78 8.91 -29.97
N SER A 141 19.05 8.87 -31.09
CA SER A 141 19.64 8.83 -32.43
C SER A 141 18.59 9.14 -33.48
N GLU A 142 18.43 10.43 -33.79
CA GLU A 142 18.28 10.98 -35.15
C GLU A 142 18.47 12.51 -35.16
#